data_AF-R1C755-F1
#
_entry.id   AF-R1C755-F1
#
_cell.length_a   1.000
_cell.length_b   1.000
_cell.length_c   1.000
_cell.angle_alpha   90.00
_cell.angle_beta   90.00
_cell.angle_gamma   90.00
#
_symmetry.space_group_name_H-M   'P 1'
#
loop_
_entity.id
_entity.type
_entity.pdbx_description
1 polymer ?
#
loop_
_entity_poly.entity_id
_entity_poly.type
_entity_poly.pdbx_seq_one_letter_code
_entity_poly.pdbx_strand_id
1 'polypeptide(L)'
;MLAAVSSHAVAATATAGAWTAEQSIYRTRAWIDTAVVRLGLCPYAAKPFHGDRIRYAVSDCTSDEALVASFFEEGLLLLDSPEEELATTMLIAPKYEGGIGEFYSLYEWLTDLLESEEEEVLANGVQPAFFHPAWSFDGLPADSPIHFEKRAPCPVINLLRRSTLDRTVEEGLRRGVIVNQQISEHNAAALQAEGTPALSRLFDDLGALQLHTAADEGGADSGPR
;
A
#
# COMPACT_ATOMS: atom_id res chain seq x y z
N MET A 1 42.30 19.68 -5.44
CA MET A 1 41.38 20.30 -4.46
C MET A 1 40.03 19.65 -4.69
N LEU A 2 39.76 18.53 -4.02
CA LEU A 2 38.54 17.72 -4.17
C LEU A 2 37.41 18.40 -3.39
N ALA A 3 36.35 18.79 -4.07
CA ALA A 3 35.14 19.27 -3.44
C ALA A 3 34.35 18.06 -2.92
N ALA A 4 34.26 17.93 -1.61
CA ALA A 4 33.41 16.96 -0.94
C ALA A 4 31.94 17.33 -1.19
N VAL A 5 31.24 16.51 -1.97
CA VAL A 5 29.79 16.59 -2.08
C VAL A 5 29.22 16.03 -0.79
N SER A 6 28.74 16.92 0.08
CA SER A 6 28.09 16.54 1.33
C SER A 6 26.76 15.88 1.02
N SER A 7 26.73 14.55 1.11
CA SER A 7 25.51 13.75 1.15
C SER A 7 24.70 14.19 2.37
N HIS A 8 23.67 15.00 2.15
CA HIS A 8 22.61 15.17 3.12
C HIS A 8 21.66 13.99 2.92
N ALA A 9 21.91 12.92 3.67
CA ALA A 9 20.91 11.89 3.90
C ALA A 9 19.67 12.58 4.47
N VAL A 10 18.58 12.59 3.70
CA VAL A 10 17.26 12.93 4.20
C VAL A 10 16.96 11.89 5.28
N ALA A 11 16.90 12.33 6.54
CA ALA A 11 16.61 11.49 7.67
C ALA A 11 15.21 10.88 7.51
N ALA A 12 15.16 9.62 7.09
CA ALA A 12 13.98 8.78 7.21
C ALA A 12 13.64 8.65 8.71
N THR A 13 12.71 9.46 9.18
CA THR A 13 12.25 9.41 10.57
C THR A 13 10.75 9.17 10.60
N ALA A 14 10.37 7.97 10.19
CA ALA A 14 9.25 7.25 10.78
C ALA A 14 9.77 5.84 11.02
N THR A 15 10.35 5.59 12.20
CA THR A 15 10.51 4.23 12.69
C THR A 15 9.12 3.60 12.64
N ALA A 16 8.95 2.55 11.84
CA ALA A 16 7.79 1.68 11.91
C ALA A 16 7.74 1.11 13.34
N GLY A 17 7.07 1.82 14.25
CA GLY A 17 6.72 1.27 15.54
C GLY A 17 5.74 0.14 15.27
N ALA A 18 5.91 -0.99 15.94
CA ALA A 18 4.97 -2.12 15.86
C ALA A 18 3.58 -1.68 16.32
N TRP A 19 2.77 -1.19 15.38
CA TRP A 19 1.39 -0.83 15.62
C TRP A 19 0.61 -2.09 16.02
N THR A 20 -0.39 -1.92 16.88
CA THR A 20 -1.39 -2.96 17.09
C THR A 20 -2.13 -3.25 15.79
N ALA A 21 -2.82 -4.40 15.72
CA ALA A 21 -3.63 -4.73 14.56
C ALA A 21 -4.68 -3.64 14.26
N GLU A 22 -5.35 -3.14 15.29
CA GLU A 22 -6.37 -2.09 15.15
C GLU A 22 -5.78 -0.78 14.62
N GLN A 23 -4.64 -0.34 15.16
CA GLN A 23 -3.93 0.85 14.66
C GLN A 23 -3.46 0.67 13.21
N SER A 24 -3.00 -0.53 12.85
CA SER A 24 -2.54 -0.85 11.51
C SER A 24 -3.69 -0.77 10.50
N ILE A 25 -4.85 -1.32 10.85
CA ILE A 25 -6.06 -1.25 10.03
C ILE A 25 -6.53 0.20 9.91
N TYR A 26 -6.61 0.93 11.02
CA TYR A 26 -7.05 2.33 11.03
C TYR A 26 -6.19 3.21 10.12
N ARG A 27 -4.87 3.10 10.23
CA ARG A 27 -3.91 3.87 9.42
C ARG A 27 -3.95 3.47 7.95
N THR A 28 -4.07 2.17 7.65
CA THR A 28 -4.21 1.70 6.27
C THR A 28 -5.52 2.18 5.65
N ARG A 29 -6.63 2.20 6.38
CA ARG A 29 -7.90 2.78 5.91
C ARG A 29 -7.77 4.27 5.63
N ALA A 30 -7.16 5.03 6.55
CA ALA A 30 -6.91 6.45 6.35
C ALA A 30 -6.04 6.71 5.12
N TRP A 31 -4.95 5.95 4.94
CA TRP A 31 -4.09 6.04 3.76
C TRP A 31 -4.84 5.74 2.46
N ILE A 32 -5.66 4.68 2.43
CA ILE A 32 -6.48 4.37 1.26
C ILE A 32 -7.41 5.54 0.93
N ASP A 33 -8.10 6.11 1.92
CA ASP A 33 -9.02 7.22 1.71
C ASP A 33 -8.30 8.49 1.21
N THR A 34 -7.30 8.94 1.96
CA THR A 34 -6.70 10.26 1.77
C THR A 34 -5.60 10.31 0.70
N ALA A 35 -4.93 9.18 0.42
CA ALA A 35 -3.90 9.10 -0.60
C ALA A 35 -4.41 8.33 -1.84
N VAL A 36 -4.90 7.11 -1.68
CA VAL A 36 -5.21 6.25 -2.84
C VAL A 36 -6.49 6.69 -3.55
N VAL A 37 -7.59 6.86 -2.82
CA VAL A 37 -8.92 7.21 -3.37
C VAL A 37 -9.00 8.68 -3.71
N ARG A 38 -8.64 9.59 -2.78
CA ARG A 38 -8.71 11.04 -3.02
C ARG A 38 -7.86 11.50 -4.21
N LEU A 39 -6.63 11.00 -4.34
CA LEU A 39 -5.75 11.35 -5.47
C LEU A 39 -6.01 10.49 -6.72
N GLY A 40 -6.86 9.47 -6.61
CA GLY A 40 -7.21 8.57 -7.70
C GLY A 40 -6.06 7.70 -8.19
N LEU A 41 -5.15 7.29 -7.29
CA LEU A 41 -3.94 6.54 -7.67
C LEU A 41 -4.20 5.11 -8.13
N CYS A 42 -5.34 4.54 -7.73
CA CYS A 42 -5.74 3.19 -8.09
C CYS A 42 -7.23 3.17 -8.48
N PRO A 43 -7.58 2.89 -9.75
CA PRO A 43 -8.97 2.83 -10.18
C PRO A 43 -9.74 1.67 -9.53
N TYR A 44 -9.04 0.69 -8.97
CA TYR A 44 -9.62 -0.49 -8.34
C TYR A 44 -9.95 -0.28 -6.85
N ALA A 45 -9.56 0.84 -6.23
CA ALA A 45 -9.64 1.02 -4.78
C ALA A 45 -11.00 1.54 -4.29
N ALA A 46 -11.59 2.54 -4.96
CA ALA A 46 -12.75 3.27 -4.44
C ALA A 46 -13.99 2.39 -4.25
N LYS A 47 -14.29 1.51 -5.20
CA LYS A 47 -15.49 0.65 -5.14
C LYS A 47 -15.40 -0.40 -4.02
N PRO A 48 -14.29 -1.16 -3.85
CA PRO A 48 -14.11 -2.02 -2.68
C PRO A 48 -14.09 -1.25 -1.36
N PHE A 49 -13.44 -0.09 -1.31
CA PHE A 49 -13.30 0.69 -0.09
C PHE A 49 -14.66 1.16 0.46
N HIS A 50 -15.50 1.79 -0.37
CA HIS A 50 -16.83 2.25 0.05
C HIS A 50 -17.84 1.12 0.24
N GLY A 51 -17.59 -0.05 -0.35
CA GLY A 51 -18.45 -1.22 -0.20
C GLY A 51 -18.07 -2.14 0.96
N ASP A 52 -17.06 -1.77 1.76
CA ASP A 52 -16.47 -2.62 2.81
C ASP A 52 -16.09 -4.03 2.31
N ARG A 53 -15.59 -4.12 1.07
CA ARG A 53 -15.15 -5.37 0.42
C ARG A 53 -13.63 -5.53 0.38
N ILE A 54 -12.94 -4.85 1.31
CA ILE A 54 -11.49 -4.98 1.51
C ILE A 54 -11.26 -5.76 2.78
N ARG A 55 -10.54 -6.88 2.68
CA ARG A 55 -10.01 -7.56 3.86
C ARG A 55 -8.71 -6.88 4.29
N TYR A 56 -8.61 -6.54 5.56
CA TYR A 56 -7.40 -5.99 6.15
C TYR A 56 -6.73 -7.07 7.01
N ALA A 57 -5.78 -7.80 6.43
CA ALA A 57 -5.06 -8.87 7.10
C ALA A 57 -3.77 -8.30 7.72
N VAL A 58 -3.72 -8.18 9.05
CA VAL A 58 -2.50 -7.73 9.73
C VAL A 58 -1.64 -8.94 10.04
N SER A 59 -0.45 -9.00 9.45
CA SER A 59 0.52 -10.06 9.70
C SER A 59 1.49 -9.67 10.80
N ASP A 60 1.77 -10.63 11.68
CA ASP A 60 2.82 -10.54 12.69
C ASP A 60 4.20 -10.99 12.15
N CYS A 61 4.34 -11.11 10.82
CA CYS A 61 5.60 -11.50 10.19
C CYS A 61 6.75 -10.54 10.54
N THR A 62 7.91 -11.11 10.84
CA THR A 62 9.16 -10.37 11.07
C THR A 62 10.22 -10.68 10.01
N SER A 63 9.99 -11.66 9.13
CA SER A 63 10.92 -12.07 8.06
C SER A 63 10.22 -12.24 6.71
N ASP A 64 11.01 -12.35 5.64
CA ASP A 64 10.53 -12.59 4.27
C ASP A 64 9.72 -13.88 4.19
N GLU A 65 10.22 -14.97 4.77
CA GLU A 65 9.56 -16.28 4.70
C GLU A 65 8.19 -16.24 5.39
N ALA A 66 8.08 -15.54 6.52
CA ALA A 66 6.83 -15.37 7.22
C ALA A 66 5.85 -14.49 6.44
N LEU A 67 6.33 -13.42 5.78
CA LEU A 67 5.51 -12.56 4.94
C LEU A 67 5.01 -13.31 3.70
N VAL A 68 5.86 -14.14 3.08
CA VAL A 68 5.50 -15.02 1.97
C VAL A 68 4.44 -16.03 2.41
N ALA A 69 4.57 -16.67 3.58
CA ALA A 69 3.55 -17.56 4.09
C ALA A 69 2.18 -16.86 4.24
N SER A 70 2.16 -15.64 4.81
CA SER A 70 0.94 -14.82 4.88
C SER A 70 0.39 -14.44 3.50
N PHE A 71 1.27 -14.17 2.52
CA PHE A 71 0.88 -13.88 1.14
C PHE A 71 0.10 -15.05 0.52
N PHE A 72 0.61 -16.27 0.64
CA PHE A 72 -0.04 -17.47 0.12
C PHE A 72 -1.39 -17.74 0.80
N GLU A 73 -1.44 -17.67 2.13
CA GLU A 73 -2.68 -17.86 2.89
C GLU A 73 -3.77 -16.87 2.48
N GLU A 74 -3.44 -15.58 2.44
CA GLU A 74 -4.39 -14.52 2.11
C GLU A 74 -4.77 -14.51 0.63
N GLY A 75 -3.86 -14.92 -0.26
CA GLY A 75 -4.15 -15.10 -1.68
C GLY A 75 -5.17 -16.22 -1.92
N LEU A 76 -4.99 -17.38 -1.28
CA LEU A 76 -5.94 -18.49 -1.38
C LEU A 76 -7.30 -18.13 -0.79
N LEU A 77 -7.34 -17.46 0.38
CA LEU A 77 -8.57 -16.98 1.00
C LEU A 77 -9.32 -16.02 0.08
N LEU A 78 -8.59 -15.08 -0.54
CA LEU A 78 -9.17 -14.17 -1.53
C LEU A 78 -9.84 -14.97 -2.66
N LEU A 79 -9.17 -15.96 -3.23
CA LEU A 79 -9.72 -16.73 -4.35
C LEU A 79 -10.90 -17.63 -3.96
N ASP A 80 -10.92 -18.17 -2.74
CA ASP A 80 -12.01 -19.02 -2.23
C ASP A 80 -13.27 -18.20 -1.84
N SER A 81 -13.11 -16.91 -1.58
CA SER A 81 -14.21 -16.01 -1.23
C SER A 81 -14.95 -15.48 -2.47
N PRO A 82 -16.27 -15.23 -2.41
CA PRO A 82 -17.00 -14.54 -3.48
C PRO A 82 -16.47 -13.10 -3.75
N GLU A 83 -16.37 -12.67 -5.01
CA GLU A 83 -15.89 -11.33 -5.39
C GLU A 83 -16.81 -10.21 -4.85
N GLU A 84 -18.11 -10.50 -4.73
CA GLU A 84 -19.12 -9.58 -4.20
C GLU A 84 -18.98 -9.33 -2.70
N GLU A 85 -18.34 -10.24 -1.97
CA GLU A 85 -18.10 -10.12 -0.52
C GLU A 85 -16.68 -9.62 -0.24
N LEU A 86 -15.69 -10.17 -0.95
CA LEU A 86 -14.29 -9.84 -0.80
C LEU A 86 -13.66 -9.53 -2.17
N ALA A 87 -13.41 -8.25 -2.44
CA ALA A 87 -12.86 -7.83 -3.73
C ALA A 87 -11.32 -7.84 -3.75
N THR A 88 -10.68 -7.56 -2.61
CA THR A 88 -9.21 -7.44 -2.50
C THR A 88 -8.76 -7.59 -1.04
N THR A 89 -7.51 -8.01 -0.84
CA THR A 89 -6.90 -8.12 0.49
C THR A 89 -5.72 -7.18 0.62
N MET A 90 -5.72 -6.34 1.66
CA MET A 90 -4.55 -5.60 2.12
C MET A 90 -3.81 -6.45 3.16
N LEU A 91 -2.70 -7.07 2.77
CA LEU A 91 -1.78 -7.75 3.68
C LEU A 91 -0.85 -6.70 4.28
N ILE A 92 -1.08 -6.35 5.55
CA ILE A 92 -0.41 -5.27 6.28
C ILE A 92 0.65 -5.89 7.19
N ALA A 93 1.91 -5.52 7.01
CA ALA A 93 3.04 -6.13 7.72
C ALA A 93 3.78 -5.09 8.59
N PRO A 94 3.15 -4.60 9.68
CA PRO A 94 3.70 -3.52 10.50
C PRO A 94 4.95 -3.94 11.31
N LYS A 95 5.21 -5.25 11.43
CA LYS A 95 6.35 -5.82 12.18
C LYS A 95 7.44 -6.39 11.28
N TYR A 96 7.31 -6.27 9.97
CA TYR A 96 8.32 -6.74 9.03
C TYR A 96 9.65 -6.00 9.27
N GLU A 97 10.71 -6.74 9.54
CA GLU A 97 12.01 -6.17 9.94
C GLU A 97 12.93 -5.88 8.74
N GLY A 98 12.60 -6.43 7.56
CA GLY A 98 13.34 -6.18 6.33
C GLY A 98 13.28 -4.72 5.92
N GLY A 99 14.41 -4.20 5.43
CA GLY A 99 14.47 -2.86 4.88
C GLY A 99 13.88 -2.79 3.47
N ILE A 100 13.97 -1.62 2.85
CA ILE A 100 13.50 -1.42 1.48
C ILE A 100 14.25 -2.31 0.46
N GLY A 101 15.52 -2.64 0.72
CA GLY A 101 16.32 -3.48 -0.17
C GLY A 101 15.81 -4.93 -0.17
N GLU A 102 15.61 -5.50 1.01
CA GLU A 102 15.01 -6.82 1.19
C GLU A 102 13.60 -6.86 0.61
N PHE A 103 12.81 -5.81 0.83
CA PHE A 103 11.46 -5.70 0.26
C PHE A 103 11.45 -5.65 -1.27
N TYR A 104 12.44 -5.02 -1.92
CA TYR A 104 12.60 -5.07 -3.38
C TYR A 104 12.97 -6.47 -3.86
N SER A 105 13.89 -7.15 -3.18
CA SER A 105 14.24 -8.55 -3.52
C SER A 105 13.04 -9.48 -3.36
N LEU A 106 12.22 -9.29 -2.33
CA LEU A 106 10.96 -10.03 -2.15
C LEU A 106 9.96 -9.73 -3.28
N TYR A 107 9.81 -8.46 -3.66
CA TYR A 107 8.96 -8.05 -4.79
C TYR A 107 9.37 -8.75 -6.09
N GLU A 108 10.67 -8.72 -6.43
CA GLU A 108 11.20 -9.36 -7.64
C GLU A 108 10.96 -10.86 -7.59
N TRP A 109 11.34 -11.51 -6.49
CA TRP A 109 11.20 -12.96 -6.33
C TRP A 109 9.73 -13.43 -6.39
N LEU A 110 8.80 -12.74 -5.72
CA LEU A 110 7.37 -13.08 -5.80
C LEU A 110 6.80 -12.84 -7.20
N THR A 111 7.28 -11.82 -7.91
CA THR A 111 6.85 -11.55 -9.29
C THR A 111 7.31 -12.69 -10.20
N ASP A 112 8.58 -13.08 -10.12
CA ASP A 112 9.13 -14.19 -10.89
C ASP A 112 8.40 -15.52 -10.58
N LEU A 113 8.06 -15.76 -9.31
CA LEU A 113 7.32 -16.96 -8.89
C LEU A 113 5.90 -17.01 -9.43
N LEU A 114 5.21 -15.86 -9.53
CA LEU A 114 3.87 -15.80 -10.10
C LEU A 114 3.87 -15.80 -11.63
N GLU A 115 5.03 -15.54 -12.24
CA GLU A 115 5.26 -15.72 -13.67
C GLU A 115 5.73 -17.14 -14.01
N SER A 116 6.33 -17.84 -13.05
CA SER A 116 6.62 -19.26 -13.17
C SER A 116 5.33 -20.07 -13.00
N GLU A 117 5.13 -21.08 -13.84
CA GLU A 117 3.94 -21.96 -13.76
C GLU A 117 3.92 -22.84 -12.49
N GLU A 118 4.81 -22.57 -11.51
CA GLU A 118 4.95 -23.34 -10.27
C GLU A 118 3.78 -23.11 -9.31
N GLU A 119 3.20 -21.90 -9.29
CA GLU A 119 2.08 -21.53 -8.43
C GLU A 119 0.83 -21.15 -9.24
N GLU A 120 0.42 -22.04 -10.16
CA GLU A 120 -0.60 -21.80 -11.19
C GLU A 120 -1.90 -21.15 -10.65
N VAL A 121 -2.39 -21.56 -9.47
CA VAL A 121 -3.62 -21.03 -8.88
C VAL A 121 -3.48 -19.54 -8.54
N LEU A 122 -2.40 -19.17 -7.86
CA LEU A 122 -2.17 -17.77 -7.48
C LEU A 122 -1.68 -16.94 -8.66
N ALA A 123 -0.81 -17.50 -9.50
CA ALA A 123 -0.36 -16.90 -10.74
C ALA A 123 -1.57 -16.47 -11.60
N ASN A 124 -2.57 -17.32 -11.77
CA ASN A 124 -3.76 -16.99 -12.56
C ASN A 124 -4.83 -16.20 -11.79
N GLY A 125 -4.81 -16.24 -10.46
CA GLY A 125 -5.87 -15.67 -9.63
C GLY A 125 -5.58 -14.27 -9.06
N VAL A 126 -4.32 -13.98 -8.74
CA VAL A 126 -3.93 -12.81 -7.96
C VAL A 126 -2.89 -11.96 -8.70
N GLN A 127 -3.09 -10.65 -8.66
CA GLN A 127 -2.08 -9.66 -9.03
C GLN A 127 -1.66 -8.87 -7.79
N PRO A 128 -0.43 -9.05 -7.28
CA PRO A 128 0.03 -8.28 -6.15
C PRO A 128 0.46 -6.87 -6.55
N ALA A 129 0.26 -5.92 -5.63
CA ALA A 129 0.84 -4.58 -5.67
C ALA A 129 1.52 -4.28 -4.33
N PHE A 130 2.80 -3.95 -4.40
CA PHE A 130 3.67 -3.79 -3.24
C PHE A 130 3.82 -2.32 -2.86
N PHE A 131 3.82 -2.03 -1.57
CA PHE A 131 3.97 -0.69 -1.03
C PHE A 131 4.88 -0.70 0.20
N HIS A 132 5.78 0.28 0.29
CA HIS A 132 6.73 0.40 1.40
C HIS A 132 6.92 1.88 1.78
N PRO A 133 7.06 2.24 3.08
CA PRO A 133 7.23 3.64 3.49
C PRO A 133 8.39 4.36 2.81
N ALA A 134 9.47 3.62 2.59
CA ALA A 134 10.70 4.10 1.96
C ALA A 134 10.77 3.83 0.45
N TRP A 135 9.66 3.50 -0.24
CA TRP A 135 9.70 3.23 -1.68
C TRP A 135 10.28 4.43 -2.46
N SER A 136 11.14 4.11 -3.42
CA SER A 136 11.73 5.05 -4.37
C SER A 136 12.02 4.37 -5.70
N PHE A 137 11.56 4.95 -6.80
CA PHE A 137 11.93 4.50 -8.15
C PHE A 137 13.38 4.86 -8.49
N ASP A 138 14.09 3.92 -9.10
CA ASP A 138 15.48 4.14 -9.53
C ASP A 138 15.57 5.21 -10.64
N GLY A 139 16.70 5.91 -10.68
CA GLY A 139 16.99 6.95 -11.68
C GLY A 139 16.21 8.26 -11.53
N LEU A 140 15.39 8.42 -10.48
CA LEU A 140 14.63 9.65 -10.22
C LEU A 140 15.16 10.43 -9.00
N PRO A 141 14.95 11.77 -8.94
CA PRO A 141 15.32 12.57 -7.77
C PRO A 141 14.69 12.05 -6.48
N ALA A 142 15.40 12.15 -5.35
CA ALA A 142 14.94 11.65 -4.06
C ALA A 142 13.63 12.32 -3.57
N ASP A 143 13.38 13.56 -3.99
CA ASP A 143 12.19 14.35 -3.69
C ASP A 143 11.11 14.23 -4.78
N SER A 144 11.25 13.32 -5.75
CA SER A 144 10.26 13.13 -6.81
C SER A 144 8.90 12.72 -6.23
N PRO A 145 7.80 13.40 -6.58
CA PRO A 145 6.46 13.08 -6.08
C PRO A 145 6.00 11.67 -6.44
N ILE A 146 6.48 11.12 -7.56
CA ILE A 146 6.07 9.79 -8.05
C ILE A 146 6.40 8.67 -7.06
N HIS A 147 7.41 8.84 -6.20
CA HIS A 147 7.74 7.86 -5.16
C HIS A 147 6.53 7.56 -4.25
N PHE A 148 5.66 8.54 -4.02
CA PHE A 148 4.46 8.38 -3.21
C PHE A 148 3.39 7.48 -3.84
N GLU A 149 3.50 7.14 -5.13
CA GLU A 149 2.62 6.15 -5.79
C GLU A 149 2.69 4.78 -5.11
N LYS A 150 3.88 4.43 -4.60
CA LYS A 150 4.18 3.13 -4.00
C LYS A 150 4.53 3.23 -2.50
N ARG A 151 4.34 4.40 -1.90
CA ARG A 151 4.50 4.55 -0.45
C ARG A 151 3.21 4.21 0.29
N ALA A 152 3.38 3.60 1.45
CA ALA A 152 2.32 3.30 2.41
C ALA A 152 2.83 3.58 3.84
N PRO A 153 1.96 3.63 4.87
CA PRO A 153 2.37 3.88 6.25
C PRO A 153 3.31 2.81 6.84
N CYS A 154 3.19 1.57 6.39
CA CYS A 154 4.07 0.44 6.70
C CYS A 154 4.15 -0.49 5.47
N PRO A 155 4.98 -1.55 5.46
CA PRO A 155 4.98 -2.52 4.38
C PRO A 155 3.58 -3.13 4.17
N VAL A 156 3.08 -3.07 2.95
CA VAL A 156 1.76 -3.58 2.56
C VAL A 156 1.86 -4.27 1.20
N ILE A 157 1.23 -5.44 1.07
CA ILE A 157 0.99 -6.10 -0.21
C ILE A 157 -0.52 -6.11 -0.45
N ASN A 158 -0.97 -5.41 -1.48
CA ASN A 158 -2.36 -5.47 -1.91
C ASN A 158 -2.55 -6.63 -2.90
N LEU A 159 -3.43 -7.57 -2.57
CA LEU A 159 -3.78 -8.72 -3.39
C LEU A 159 -5.05 -8.38 -4.18
N LEU A 160 -4.90 -8.11 -5.47
CA LEU A 160 -6.00 -7.84 -6.39
C LEU A 160 -6.39 -9.12 -7.11
N ARG A 161 -7.67 -9.30 -7.42
CA ARG A 161 -8.12 -10.39 -8.30
C ARG A 161 -7.69 -10.10 -9.73
N ARG A 162 -6.94 -11.01 -10.34
CA ARG A 162 -6.49 -10.88 -11.74
C ARG A 162 -7.69 -10.75 -12.70
N SER A 163 -8.78 -11.49 -12.46
CA SER A 163 -10.02 -11.40 -13.23
C SER A 163 -10.67 -10.00 -13.24
N THR A 164 -10.51 -9.21 -12.17
CA THR A 164 -10.99 -7.81 -12.12
C THR A 164 -10.13 -6.90 -13.00
N LEU A 165 -8.81 -7.11 -12.98
CA LEU A 165 -7.86 -6.36 -13.81
C LEU A 165 -8.06 -6.70 -15.28
N ASP A 166 -8.15 -7.99 -15.63
CA ASP A 166 -8.32 -8.47 -17.01
C ASP A 166 -9.58 -7.87 -17.65
N ARG A 167 -10.70 -7.86 -16.91
CA ARG A 167 -11.96 -7.26 -17.37
C ARG A 167 -11.79 -5.78 -17.68
N THR A 168 -11.03 -5.06 -16.86
CA THR A 168 -10.77 -3.62 -17.04
C THR A 168 -9.85 -3.39 -18.24
N VAL A 169 -8.79 -4.19 -18.39
CA VAL A 169 -7.88 -4.15 -19.54
C VAL A 169 -8.63 -4.46 -20.83
N GLU A 170 -9.44 -5.51 -20.86
CA GLU A 170 -10.23 -5.90 -22.03
C GLU A 170 -11.21 -4.80 -22.43
N GLU A 171 -11.90 -4.17 -21.47
CA GLU A 171 -12.76 -3.02 -21.74
C GLU A 171 -11.98 -1.82 -22.28
N GLY A 172 -10.80 -1.54 -21.72
CA GLY A 172 -9.89 -0.52 -22.24
C GLY A 172 -9.48 -0.79 -23.70
N LEU A 173 -9.10 -2.02 -24.02
CA LEU A 173 -8.75 -2.42 -25.38
C LEU A 173 -9.91 -2.20 -26.36
N ARG A 174 -11.15 -2.55 -25.97
CA ARG A 174 -12.34 -2.28 -26.79
C ARG A 174 -12.55 -0.78 -27.06
N ARG A 175 -12.07 0.08 -26.16
CA ARG A 175 -12.12 1.55 -26.28
C ARG A 175 -10.87 2.15 -26.96
N GLY A 176 -9.91 1.34 -27.36
CA GLY A 176 -8.63 1.80 -27.95
C GLY A 176 -7.69 2.42 -26.91
N VAL A 177 -7.78 1.99 -25.65
CA VAL A 177 -7.05 2.54 -24.51
C VAL A 177 -6.12 1.50 -23.91
N ILE A 178 -4.88 1.88 -23.62
CA ILE A 178 -3.94 1.10 -22.82
C ILE A 178 -4.12 1.52 -21.35
N VAL A 179 -4.87 0.71 -20.59
CA VAL A 179 -5.27 1.04 -19.20
C VAL A 179 -4.08 1.34 -18.31
N ASN A 180 -3.05 0.49 -18.34
CA ASN A 180 -1.88 0.66 -17.48
C ASN A 180 -1.12 1.95 -17.78
N GLN A 181 -1.01 2.33 -19.06
CA GLN A 181 -0.40 3.59 -19.45
C GLN A 181 -1.19 4.79 -18.90
N GLN A 182 -2.52 4.77 -19.04
CA GLN A 182 -3.36 5.84 -18.50
C GLN A 182 -3.27 5.96 -16.97
N ILE A 183 -3.20 4.83 -16.25
CA ILE A 183 -3.01 4.83 -14.80
C ILE A 183 -1.68 5.50 -14.45
N SER A 184 -0.57 5.09 -15.11
CA SER A 184 0.74 5.67 -14.85
C SER A 184 0.80 7.17 -15.16
N GLU A 185 0.23 7.61 -16.29
CA GLU A 185 0.18 9.02 -16.66
C GLU A 185 -0.68 9.85 -15.69
N HIS A 186 -1.84 9.32 -15.28
CA HIS A 186 -2.70 9.92 -14.26
C HIS A 186 -1.98 10.05 -12.93
N ASN A 187 -1.36 8.98 -12.44
CA ASN A 187 -0.65 8.95 -11.15
C ASN A 187 0.48 9.98 -11.13
N ALA A 188 1.30 10.03 -12.19
CA ALA A 188 2.36 11.01 -12.32
C ALA A 188 1.82 12.44 -12.30
N ALA A 189 0.76 12.72 -13.06
CA ALA A 189 0.14 14.05 -13.10
C ALA A 189 -0.48 14.45 -11.76
N ALA A 190 -1.21 13.55 -11.10
CA ALA A 190 -1.88 13.80 -9.82
C ALA A 190 -0.86 14.08 -8.70
N LEU A 191 0.19 13.26 -8.60
CA LEU A 191 1.24 13.43 -7.60
C LEU A 191 2.07 14.69 -7.86
N GLN A 192 2.35 15.02 -9.13
CA GLN A 192 3.02 16.25 -9.48
C GLN A 192 2.18 17.49 -9.13
N ALA A 193 0.86 17.43 -9.33
CA ALA A 193 -0.06 18.51 -8.99
C ALA A 193 -0.18 18.72 -7.47
N GLU A 194 -0.18 17.64 -6.67
CA GLU A 194 -0.18 17.72 -5.21
C GLU A 194 1.15 18.30 -4.68
N GLY A 195 2.27 17.85 -5.25
CA GLY A 195 3.61 18.32 -4.94
C GLY A 195 4.22 17.70 -3.67
N THR A 196 5.54 17.51 -3.69
CA THR A 196 6.30 16.83 -2.63
C THR A 196 6.04 17.37 -1.23
N PRO A 197 6.02 18.70 -0.97
CA PRO A 197 5.78 19.21 0.39
C PRO A 197 4.41 18.83 0.96
N ALA A 198 3.36 18.79 0.14
CA ALA A 198 2.03 18.42 0.59
C ALA A 198 1.93 16.90 0.79
N LEU A 199 2.51 16.11 -0.12
CA LEU A 199 2.58 14.65 -0.01
C LEU A 199 3.39 14.21 1.23
N SER A 200 4.52 14.84 1.52
CA SER A 200 5.29 14.53 2.73
C SER A 200 4.46 14.79 3.99
N ARG A 201 3.79 15.94 4.09
CA ARG A 201 2.91 16.24 5.23
C ARG A 201 1.78 15.24 5.38
N LEU A 202 1.15 14.85 4.26
CA LEU A 202 0.10 13.83 4.26
C LEU A 202 0.61 12.51 4.88
N PHE A 203 1.81 12.07 4.51
CA PHE A 203 2.39 10.82 5.03
C PHE A 203 2.92 10.96 6.47
N ASP A 204 3.43 12.12 6.85
CA ASP A 204 3.80 12.42 8.24
C ASP A 204 2.56 12.37 9.14
N ASP A 205 1.45 12.98 8.72
CA ASP A 205 0.16 12.96 9.43
C ASP A 205 -0.36 11.52 9.54
N LEU A 206 -0.32 10.75 8.45
CA LEU A 206 -0.67 9.32 8.44
C LEU A 206 0.20 8.50 9.39
N GLY A 207 1.48 8.87 9.57
CA GLY A 207 2.41 8.28 10.54
C GLY A 207 2.14 8.72 11.99
N ALA A 208 1.60 9.92 12.20
CA ALA A 208 1.27 10.46 13.51
C ALA A 208 -0.13 10.04 14.04
N LEU A 209 -1.04 9.63 13.15
CA LEU A 209 -2.44 9.27 13.47
C LEU A 209 -2.60 8.43 14.76
N GLN A 210 -3.35 8.95 15.72
CA GLN A 210 -3.69 8.20 16.93
C GLN A 210 -5.10 7.60 16.79
N LEU A 211 -5.25 6.33 17.17
CA LEU A 211 -6.57 5.75 17.38
C LEU A 211 -7.08 6.26 18.73
N HIS A 212 -8.02 7.19 18.72
CA HIS A 212 -8.68 7.63 19.95
C HIS A 212 -9.67 6.56 20.39
N THR A 213 -9.42 5.94 21.54
CA THR A 213 -10.40 5.04 22.17
C THR A 213 -11.42 5.89 22.94
N ALA A 214 -12.67 5.44 22.99
CA ALA A 214 -13.77 6.11 23.71
C ALA A 214 -13.54 6.30 25.23
N ALA A 215 -12.39 5.86 25.77
CA ALA A 215 -12.00 6.07 27.16
C ALA A 215 -11.47 7.50 27.45
N ASP A 216 -11.10 8.29 26.42
CA ASP A 216 -10.54 9.64 26.60
C ASP A 216 -11.61 10.75 26.81
N GLU A 217 -12.90 10.45 26.67
CA GLU A 217 -13.99 11.43 26.90
C GLU A 217 -14.62 11.34 28.32
N GLY A 218 -14.02 10.58 29.24
CA GLY A 218 -14.59 10.30 30.57
C GLY A 218 -14.20 11.24 31.71
N GLY A 219 -13.70 12.46 31.46
CA GLY A 219 -13.03 13.26 32.49
C GLY A 219 -13.22 14.77 32.42
N ALA A 220 -14.44 15.27 32.60
CA ALA A 220 -14.76 16.48 33.40
C ALA A 220 -16.20 16.95 33.15
N ASP A 221 -17.19 16.26 33.75
CA ASP A 221 -18.42 16.93 34.15
C ASP A 221 -18.62 16.75 35.66
N SER A 222 -18.16 17.75 36.41
CA SER A 222 -18.61 18.00 37.77
C SER A 222 -19.30 19.36 37.74
N GLY A 223 -20.61 19.30 37.54
CA GLY A 223 -21.53 20.44 37.53
C GLY A 223 -21.51 21.31 38.79
N PRO A 224 -22.30 22.39 38.77
CA PRO A 224 -22.05 23.57 39.60
C PRO A 224 -22.46 23.35 41.06
N ARG A 225 -21.66 23.92 41.98
CA ARG A 225 -22.10 24.28 43.33
C ARG A 225 -22.22 25.79 43.43
#